data_AF-A0A8J2Z1W0-F1
#
_entry.id   AF-A0A8J2Z1W0-F1
#
_cell.length_a   1.000
_cell.length_b   1.000
_cell.length_c   1.000
_cell.angle_alpha   90.00
_cell.angle_beta   90.00
_cell.angle_gamma   90.00
#
_symmetry.space_group_name_H-M   'P 1'
#
loop_
_entity.id
_entity.type
_entity.pdbx_description
1 polymer ?
#
loop_
_entity_poly.entity_id
_entity_poly.type
_entity_poly.pdbx_seq_one_letter_code
_entity_poly.pdbx_strand_id
1 'polypeptide(L)'
;MRTFLNKNPYWVESFIVDIYNSQHEQHLKPLSMSWLTIVETPEFLRVSEKFCERDVIDEMIEAISQNPEIGDIVPNTGGCRKLRWQRTKNSGKSGGMRTIYYFYDSSMPIYLLLTYPKSVADNIDNETENALKRIVKQMVKNHKSDQLRGKI
;
A
#
# COMPACT_ATOMS: atom_id res chain seq x y z
N MET A 1 -50.23 3.09 -31.55
CA MET A 1 -49.75 1.75 -31.95
C MET A 1 -48.78 1.90 -33.14
N ARG A 2 -47.47 1.89 -32.87
CA ARG A 2 -46.39 1.42 -33.75
C ARG A 2 -45.06 1.57 -33.00
N THR A 3 -44.51 0.44 -32.59
CA THR A 3 -43.22 0.27 -31.95
C THR A 3 -42.19 -0.01 -33.02
N PHE A 4 -41.00 0.59 -32.94
CA PHE A 4 -39.74 -0.08 -33.30
C PHE A 4 -38.63 0.45 -32.38
N LEU A 5 -38.06 -0.47 -31.61
CA LEU A 5 -36.86 -0.31 -30.79
C LEU A 5 -35.62 -0.42 -31.70
N ASN A 6 -34.61 0.43 -31.52
CA ASN A 6 -33.23 -0.04 -31.57
C ASN A 6 -32.31 0.80 -30.67
N LYS A 7 -31.55 0.10 -29.84
CA LYS A 7 -30.62 0.60 -28.82
C LYS A 7 -29.22 0.70 -29.42
N ASN A 8 -28.47 1.77 -29.15
CA ASN A 8 -27.09 1.64 -28.66
C ASN A 8 -26.57 2.97 -28.05
N PRO A 9 -25.95 2.99 -26.84
CA PRO A 9 -25.63 4.20 -26.08
C PRO A 9 -24.12 4.48 -26.05
N TYR A 10 -23.65 5.54 -26.72
CA TYR A 10 -22.22 5.92 -26.71
C TYR A 10 -21.95 7.39 -26.34
N TRP A 11 -22.95 8.11 -25.78
CA TRP A 11 -22.83 9.56 -25.53
C TRP A 11 -22.40 9.95 -24.12
N VAL A 12 -22.26 9.00 -23.18
CA VAL A 12 -21.87 9.31 -21.79
C VAL A 12 -20.36 9.20 -21.54
N GLU A 13 -19.64 8.38 -22.32
CA GLU A 13 -18.19 8.22 -22.13
C GLU A 13 -17.38 9.38 -22.75
N SER A 14 -17.80 9.89 -23.91
CA SER A 14 -17.12 11.04 -24.55
C SER A 14 -17.18 12.29 -23.68
N PHE A 15 -18.30 12.53 -23.00
CA PHE A 15 -18.49 13.73 -22.19
C PHE A 15 -17.59 13.76 -20.95
N ILE A 16 -17.27 12.61 -20.35
CA ILE A 16 -16.35 12.53 -19.20
C ILE A 16 -14.90 12.75 -19.65
N VAL A 17 -14.51 12.19 -20.80
CA VAL A 17 -13.16 12.37 -21.36
C VAL A 17 -12.94 13.83 -21.78
N ASP A 18 -13.96 14.48 -22.36
CA ASP A 18 -13.88 15.88 -22.78
C ASP A 18 -13.84 16.84 -21.58
N ILE A 19 -14.57 16.55 -20.50
CA ILE A 19 -14.48 17.33 -19.24
C ILE A 19 -13.11 17.15 -18.57
N TYR A 20 -12.56 15.93 -18.57
CA TYR A 20 -11.23 15.65 -18.01
C TYR A 20 -10.11 16.37 -18.79
N ASN A 21 -10.21 16.38 -20.12
CA ASN A 21 -9.19 16.98 -20.99
C ASN A 21 -9.32 18.51 -21.11
N SER A 22 -10.50 19.09 -20.88
CA SER A 22 -10.72 20.54 -21.02
C SER A 22 -10.23 21.38 -19.81
N GLN A 23 -9.90 20.77 -18.67
CA GLN A 23 -9.52 21.51 -17.44
C GLN A 23 -8.02 21.46 -17.09
N HIS A 24 -7.18 20.70 -17.81
CA HIS A 24 -5.78 20.48 -17.42
C HIS A 24 -4.79 20.69 -18.57
N GLU A 25 -4.70 21.92 -19.08
CA GLU A 25 -3.70 22.31 -20.09
C GLU A 25 -2.70 23.38 -19.60
N GLN A 26 -2.26 23.29 -18.34
CA GLN A 26 -1.12 24.07 -17.85
C GLN A 26 -0.24 23.21 -16.92
N HIS A 27 0.84 22.67 -17.49
CA HIS A 27 2.03 22.14 -16.82
C HIS A 27 1.91 20.81 -16.06
N LEU A 28 1.74 19.69 -16.78
CA LEU A 28 2.02 18.36 -16.23
C LEU A 28 3.32 17.81 -16.81
N LYS A 29 4.34 17.67 -15.97
CA LYS A 29 5.44 16.72 -16.24
C LYS A 29 4.78 15.35 -16.47
N PRO A 30 5.20 14.55 -17.45
CA PRO A 30 4.64 13.21 -17.63
C PRO A 30 4.84 12.45 -16.32
N LEU A 31 3.75 12.25 -15.56
CA LEU A 31 3.75 11.32 -14.45
C LEU A 31 3.93 9.95 -15.09
N SER A 32 5.17 9.47 -15.12
CA SER A 32 5.47 8.05 -15.09
C SER A 32 4.93 7.53 -13.75
N MET A 33 3.61 7.44 -13.61
CA MET A 33 2.95 6.80 -12.49
C MET A 33 3.24 5.32 -12.62
N SER A 34 4.33 4.89 -11.97
CA SER A 34 4.56 3.49 -11.70
C SER A 34 3.53 3.09 -10.66
N TRP A 35 2.59 2.24 -11.05
CA TRP A 35 1.64 1.64 -10.14
C TRP A 35 2.41 0.74 -9.17
N LEU A 36 2.41 1.07 -7.89
CA LEU A 36 2.98 0.23 -6.84
C LEU A 36 1.92 -0.71 -6.31
N THR A 37 2.16 -2.02 -6.45
CA THR A 37 1.29 -3.04 -5.86
C THR A 37 1.56 -3.15 -4.37
N ILE A 38 0.50 -3.20 -3.56
CA ILE A 38 0.57 -3.49 -2.13
C ILE A 38 0.03 -4.92 -1.89
N VAL A 39 0.74 -5.67 -1.05
CA VAL A 39 0.34 -7.02 -0.60
C VAL A 39 0.18 -6.98 0.92
N GLU A 40 -1.02 -7.32 1.38
CA GLU A 40 -1.35 -7.42 2.79
C GLU A 40 -1.16 -8.85 3.28
N THR A 41 -0.40 -9.05 4.36
CA THR A 41 -0.28 -10.39 4.95
C THR A 41 -1.51 -10.74 5.80
N PRO A 42 -1.80 -12.03 6.01
CA PRO A 42 -2.86 -12.44 6.95
C PRO A 42 -2.65 -11.88 8.36
N GLU A 43 -1.41 -11.75 8.81
CA GLU A 43 -1.11 -11.21 10.15
C GLU A 43 -1.39 -9.71 10.22
N PHE A 44 -1.09 -8.96 9.16
CA PHE A 44 -1.50 -7.57 9.06
C PHE A 44 -3.02 -7.43 9.09
N LEU A 45 -3.74 -8.15 8.22
CA LEU A 45 -5.20 -8.10 8.11
C LEU A 45 -5.90 -8.41 9.45
N ARG A 46 -5.47 -9.50 10.10
CA ARG A 46 -6.04 -9.96 11.38
C ARG A 46 -6.01 -8.88 12.46
N VAL A 47 -4.96 -8.06 12.49
CA VAL A 47 -4.82 -6.99 13.49
C VAL A 47 -5.42 -5.69 12.99
N SER A 48 -5.19 -5.30 11.73
CA SER A 48 -5.73 -4.05 11.18
C SER A 48 -7.25 -4.04 11.24
N GLU A 49 -7.93 -5.12 10.84
CA GLU A 49 -9.40 -5.19 10.85
C GLU A 49 -9.99 -5.22 12.26
N LYS A 50 -9.24 -5.73 13.24
CA LYS A 50 -9.67 -5.77 14.65
C LYS A 50 -9.54 -4.42 15.32
N PHE A 51 -8.52 -3.64 14.94
CA PHE A 51 -8.18 -2.42 15.64
C PHE A 51 -8.59 -1.17 14.84
N CYS A 52 -8.37 -1.08 13.54
CA CYS A 52 -8.63 0.14 12.76
C CYS A 52 -10.01 0.19 12.11
N GLU A 53 -10.49 1.41 11.88
CA GLU A 53 -11.57 1.66 10.92
C GLU A 53 -11.06 1.43 9.49
N ARG A 54 -11.93 0.93 8.60
CA ARG A 54 -11.53 0.56 7.24
C ARG A 54 -10.98 1.74 6.43
N ASP A 55 -11.62 2.90 6.54
CA ASP A 55 -11.16 4.13 5.88
C ASP A 55 -9.78 4.58 6.36
N VAL A 56 -9.46 4.38 7.65
CA VAL A 56 -8.12 4.67 8.19
C VAL A 56 -7.07 3.68 7.67
N ILE A 57 -7.45 2.42 7.43
CA ILE A 57 -6.57 1.45 6.76
C ILE A 57 -6.33 1.89 5.31
N ASP A 58 -7.38 2.28 4.59
CA ASP A 58 -7.28 2.74 3.21
C ASP A 58 -6.39 3.99 3.09
N GLU A 59 -6.56 4.97 3.98
CA GLU A 59 -5.70 6.17 4.05
C GLU A 59 -4.23 5.81 4.35
N MET A 60 -3.98 4.80 5.19
CA MET A 60 -2.63 4.31 5.47
C MET A 60 -1.99 3.67 4.23
N ILE A 61 -2.75 2.82 3.53
CA ILE A 61 -2.31 2.14 2.31
C ILE A 61 -2.01 3.17 1.22
N GLU A 62 -2.86 4.19 1.08
CA GLU A 62 -2.64 5.30 0.16
C GLU A 62 -1.39 6.10 0.51
N ALA A 63 -1.18 6.44 1.79
CA ALA A 63 0.02 7.15 2.21
C ALA A 63 1.30 6.35 1.90
N ILE A 64 1.29 5.04 2.16
CA ILE A 64 2.41 4.14 1.85
C ILE A 64 2.62 4.00 0.33
N SER A 65 1.56 3.94 -0.47
CA SER A 65 1.68 3.81 -1.92
C SER A 65 2.23 5.08 -2.58
N GLN A 66 1.86 6.27 -2.06
CA GLN A 66 2.35 7.55 -2.56
C GLN A 66 3.80 7.81 -2.16
N ASN A 67 4.20 7.41 -0.96
CA ASN A 67 5.56 7.53 -0.48
C ASN A 67 5.98 6.27 0.30
N PRO A 68 6.55 5.27 -0.38
CA PRO A 68 6.98 4.03 0.26
C PRO A 68 8.08 4.21 1.31
N GLU A 69 8.71 5.37 1.38
CA GLU A 69 9.81 5.66 2.31
C GLU A 69 9.38 6.40 3.58
N ILE A 70 8.09 6.72 3.77
CA ILE A 70 7.58 7.45 4.95
C ILE A 70 7.90 6.80 6.30
N GLY A 71 8.08 5.49 6.34
CA GLY A 71 8.38 4.75 7.56
C GLY A 71 9.87 4.76 7.92
N ASP A 72 10.14 4.83 9.22
CA ASP A 72 11.50 4.73 9.76
C ASP A 72 12.07 3.33 9.53
N ILE A 73 13.31 3.21 9.09
CA ILE A 73 13.98 1.91 8.97
C ILE A 73 14.08 1.25 10.35
N VAL A 74 13.68 -0.02 10.43
CA VAL A 74 13.82 -0.85 11.62
C VAL A 74 15.16 -1.60 11.54
N PRO A 75 16.09 -1.36 12.49
CA PRO A 75 17.37 -2.06 12.52
C PRO A 75 17.21 -3.58 12.56
N ASN A 76 18.24 -4.31 12.13
CA ASN A 76 18.32 -5.78 12.19
C ASN A 76 17.27 -6.57 11.38
N THR A 77 16.27 -5.93 10.78
CA THR A 77 15.21 -6.61 9.99
C THR A 77 15.57 -6.84 8.52
N GLY A 78 16.71 -6.35 8.05
CA GLY A 78 17.08 -6.41 6.63
C GLY A 78 16.39 -5.36 5.76
N GLY A 79 15.82 -4.31 6.37
CA GLY A 79 15.27 -3.15 5.65
C GLY A 79 13.76 -2.95 5.80
N CYS A 80 13.10 -3.58 6.78
CA CYS A 80 11.72 -3.24 7.09
C CYS A 80 11.61 -1.78 7.56
N ARG A 81 10.46 -1.18 7.32
CA ARG A 81 10.10 0.19 7.71
C ARG A 81 8.94 0.16 8.70
N LYS A 82 8.93 1.11 9.63
CA LYS A 82 7.90 1.28 10.67
C LYS A 82 7.16 2.60 10.45
N LEU A 83 5.90 2.48 10.08
CA LEU A 83 4.97 3.61 10.02
C LEU A 83 4.22 3.72 11.35
N ARG A 84 4.14 4.92 11.90
CA ARG A 84 3.23 5.26 13.00
C ARG A 84 1.96 5.83 12.37
N TRP A 85 0.81 5.23 12.66
CA TRP A 85 -0.46 5.64 12.10
C TRP A 85 -1.53 5.78 13.17
N GLN A 86 -2.59 6.54 12.89
CA GLN A 86 -3.75 6.62 13.76
C GLN A 86 -4.63 5.38 13.59
N ARG A 87 -5.46 5.08 14.61
CA ARG A 87 -6.39 3.94 14.58
C ARG A 87 -7.79 4.33 14.12
N THR A 88 -8.20 5.56 14.44
CA THR A 88 -9.47 6.18 14.03
C THR A 88 -9.20 7.63 13.64
N LYS A 89 -10.09 8.23 12.84
CA LYS A 89 -9.95 9.62 12.37
C LYS A 89 -9.86 10.67 13.49
N ASN A 90 -10.50 10.37 14.63
CA ASN A 90 -10.60 11.29 15.77
C ASN A 90 -9.80 10.80 16.99
N SER A 91 -8.85 9.87 16.83
CA SER A 91 -8.12 9.32 17.98
C SER A 91 -7.11 10.31 18.59
N GLY A 92 -7.11 10.41 19.92
CA GLY A 92 -6.06 11.11 20.66
C GLY A 92 -4.71 10.36 20.66
N LYS A 93 -3.67 10.96 21.24
CA LYS A 93 -2.25 10.49 21.25
C LYS A 93 -2.00 9.04 21.68
N SER A 94 -2.96 8.35 22.30
CA SER A 94 -2.80 7.00 22.87
C SER A 94 -3.25 5.85 21.96
N GLY A 95 -3.96 6.11 20.87
CA GLY A 95 -4.59 5.06 20.05
C GLY A 95 -3.77 4.52 18.88
N GLY A 96 -2.60 5.09 18.59
CA GLY A 96 -1.89 4.85 17.33
C GLY A 96 -1.43 3.40 17.10
N MET A 97 -1.40 3.00 15.84
CA MET A 97 -0.86 1.74 15.34
C MET A 97 0.59 1.90 14.88
N ARG A 98 1.32 0.80 14.91
CA ARG A 98 2.65 0.67 14.32
C ARG A 98 2.59 -0.41 13.25
N THR A 99 2.71 0.00 12.00
CA THR A 99 2.69 -0.90 10.84
C THR A 99 4.11 -1.13 10.38
N ILE A 100 4.53 -2.38 10.33
CA ILE A 100 5.81 -2.80 9.77
C ILE A 100 5.57 -3.27 8.35
N TYR A 101 6.28 -2.68 7.41
CA TYR A 101 6.18 -3.02 6.00
C TYR A 101 7.56 -3.12 5.36
N TYR A 102 7.61 -3.68 4.15
CA TYR A 102 8.83 -3.81 3.38
C TYR A 102 8.66 -3.22 1.99
N PHE A 103 9.62 -2.37 1.61
CA PHE A 103 9.75 -1.80 0.28
C PHE A 103 11.17 -2.04 -0.21
N TYR A 104 11.30 -2.67 -1.38
CA TYR A 104 12.60 -2.94 -2.01
C TYR A 104 12.91 -1.87 -3.07
N ASP A 105 12.11 -1.86 -4.14
CA ASP A 105 12.08 -0.87 -5.21
C ASP A 105 10.74 -1.02 -5.97
N SER A 106 10.53 -0.25 -7.03
CA SER A 106 9.29 -0.30 -7.83
C SER A 106 9.09 -1.58 -8.65
N SER A 107 10.09 -2.49 -8.68
CA SER A 107 9.96 -3.79 -9.35
C SER A 107 9.29 -4.85 -8.47
N MET A 108 9.18 -4.60 -7.17
CA MET A 108 8.64 -5.51 -6.18
C MET A 108 7.43 -4.88 -5.48
N PRO A 109 6.36 -5.65 -5.16
CA PRO A 109 5.28 -5.12 -4.35
C PRO A 109 5.78 -4.62 -2.99
N ILE A 110 5.07 -3.66 -2.42
CA ILE A 110 5.20 -3.30 -1.01
C ILE A 110 4.45 -4.35 -0.20
N TYR A 111 5.08 -4.90 0.83
CA TYR A 111 4.44 -5.90 1.69
C TYR A 111 4.12 -5.30 3.06
N LEU A 112 2.85 -5.25 3.43
CA LEU A 112 2.42 -4.91 4.79
C LEU A 112 2.52 -6.16 5.65
N LEU A 113 3.62 -6.26 6.42
CA LEU A 113 4.02 -7.52 7.07
C LEU A 113 3.27 -7.77 8.36
N LEU A 114 3.12 -6.76 9.21
CA LEU A 114 2.37 -6.83 10.46
C LEU A 114 1.99 -5.42 10.94
N THR A 115 0.96 -5.33 11.78
CA THR A 115 0.62 -4.09 12.49
C THR A 115 0.27 -4.41 13.93
N TYR A 116 0.47 -3.46 14.85
CA TYR A 116 0.15 -3.62 16.26
C TYR A 116 -0.16 -2.28 16.94
N PRO A 117 -1.06 -2.24 17.93
CA PRO A 117 -1.36 -1.02 18.65
C PRO A 117 -0.21 -0.63 19.56
N LYS A 118 -0.06 0.68 19.80
CA LYS A 118 1.01 1.21 20.65
C LYS A 118 1.01 0.64 22.06
N SER A 119 -0.16 0.30 22.59
CA SER A 119 -0.34 -0.27 23.92
C SER A 119 0.25 -1.66 24.08
N VAL A 120 0.50 -2.40 23.00
CA VAL A 120 1.06 -3.76 23.07
C VAL A 120 2.58 -3.71 23.19
N ALA A 121 3.24 -2.87 22.40
CA ALA A 121 4.69 -2.74 22.44
C ALA A 121 5.12 -1.39 21.86
N ASP A 122 6.21 -0.82 22.37
CA ASP A 122 6.82 0.38 21.78
C ASP A 122 7.72 0.08 20.58
N ASN A 123 8.40 -1.06 20.61
CA ASN A 123 9.20 -1.64 19.54
C ASN A 123 8.91 -3.15 19.45
N ILE A 124 9.17 -3.74 18.29
CA ILE A 124 9.14 -5.20 18.14
C ILE A 124 10.31 -5.83 18.89
N ASP A 125 10.15 -7.08 19.33
CA ASP A 125 11.20 -7.81 20.03
C ASP A 125 12.23 -8.43 19.07
N ASN A 126 13.35 -8.90 19.64
CA ASN A 126 14.44 -9.51 18.88
C ASN A 126 14.00 -10.76 18.11
N GLU A 127 13.01 -11.50 18.61
CA GLU A 127 12.49 -12.70 17.94
C GLU A 127 11.76 -12.30 16.65
N THR A 128 10.89 -11.29 16.74
CA THR A 128 10.17 -10.71 15.61
C THR A 128 11.13 -10.06 14.62
N GLU A 129 12.15 -9.32 15.07
CA GLU A 129 13.18 -8.76 14.20
C GLU A 129 13.89 -9.84 13.38
N ASN A 130 14.30 -10.94 14.04
CA ASN A 130 14.96 -12.06 13.38
C ASN A 130 14.04 -12.81 12.42
N ALA A 131 12.75 -12.96 12.77
CA ALA A 131 11.75 -13.54 11.88
C ALA A 131 11.55 -12.69 10.63
N LEU A 132 11.38 -11.37 10.78
CA LEU A 132 11.27 -10.42 9.68
C LEU A 132 12.52 -10.46 8.78
N LYS A 133 13.72 -10.48 9.36
CA LYS A 133 14.98 -10.59 8.62
C LYS A 133 15.03 -11.83 7.74
N ARG A 134 14.59 -12.98 8.26
CA ARG A 134 14.52 -14.24 7.51
C ARG A 134 13.50 -14.15 6.36
N ILE A 135 12.32 -13.60 6.64
CA ILE A 135 11.24 -13.42 5.66
C ILE A 135 11.71 -12.51 4.52
N VAL A 136 12.21 -11.31 4.83
CA VAL A 136 12.72 -10.34 3.85
C VAL A 136 13.84 -10.95 3.00
N LYS A 137 14.78 -11.66 3.63
CA LYS A 137 15.87 -12.33 2.90
C LYS A 137 15.33 -13.34 1.87
N GLN A 138 14.30 -14.10 2.23
CA GLN A 138 13.66 -15.06 1.32
C GLN A 138 12.90 -14.33 0.21
N MET A 139 12.14 -13.29 0.54
CA MET A 139 11.38 -12.48 -0.41
C MET A 139 12.29 -11.89 -1.49
N VAL A 140 13.38 -11.24 -1.10
CA VAL A 140 14.36 -10.66 -2.03
C VAL A 140 15.05 -11.74 -2.87
N LYS A 141 15.37 -12.89 -2.28
CA LYS A 141 15.97 -14.01 -3.01
C LYS A 141 15.03 -14.52 -4.10
N ASN A 142 13.75 -14.72 -3.78
CA ASN A 142 12.74 -15.20 -4.71
C ASN A 142 12.49 -14.18 -5.83
N HIS A 143 12.35 -12.90 -5.47
CA HIS A 143 12.20 -11.82 -6.43
C HIS A 143 13.36 -11.79 -7.44
N LYS A 144 14.60 -11.86 -6.95
CA LYS A 144 15.78 -11.92 -7.83
C LYS A 144 15.80 -13.15 -8.73
N SER A 145 15.37 -14.31 -8.24
CA SER A 145 15.29 -15.51 -9.09
C SER A 145 14.22 -15.39 -10.17
N ASP A 146 13.09 -14.75 -9.89
CA ASP A 146 12.00 -14.57 -10.84
C ASP A 146 12.39 -13.56 -11.93
N GLN A 147 13.08 -12.48 -11.57
CA GLN A 147 13.65 -11.52 -12.52
C GLN A 147 14.68 -12.16 -13.46
N LEU A 148 15.44 -13.15 -13.00
CA LEU A 148 16.38 -13.90 -13.84
C LEU A 148 15.66 -14.87 -14.79
N ARG A 149 14.54 -15.46 -14.37
CA ARG A 149 13.74 -16.39 -15.19
C ARG A 149 12.97 -15.70 -16.31
N GLY A 150 12.53 -14.46 -16.11
CA GLY A 150 11.78 -13.68 -17.10
C GLY A 150 12.62 -13.02 -18.20
N LYS A 151 13.94 -13.26 -18.27
CA LYS A 151 14.88 -12.64 -19.22
C LYS A 151 15.38 -13.56 -20.34
N ILE A 152 14.73 -14.71 -20.57
CA ILE A 152 15.09 -15.70 -21.60
C ILE A 152 14.05 -15.68 -22.72
#